data_AF-A0A8H4P8S2-F1
#
_entry.id   AF-A0A8H4P8S2-F1
#
_cell.length_a   1.000
_cell.length_b   1.000
_cell.length_c   1.000
_cell.angle_alpha   90.00
_cell.angle_beta   90.00
_cell.angle_gamma   90.00
#
_symmetry.space_group_name_H-M   'P 1'
#
loop_
_entity.id
_entity.type
_entity.pdbx_description
1 polymer ?
#
loop_
_entity_poly.entity_id
_entity_poly.type
_entity_poly.pdbx_seq_one_letter_code
_entity_poly.pdbx_strand_id
1 'polypeptide(L)'
;MSADNKIVLYDITSRPPVEKTVFSPNPWKSRLALNFKGVPYSTSWTTLPDITKVRSSLKVPACRTFADGKDFYTLPMIHDLATGSLVGDSFDIALYLQKTYPSSGGGDLFPPQTLDYDFSHSNDFLVPLSDSSESEFSQYTKFNRHIDALFTTHVQLGLGGMPFDPASEEETKAEFLRRAGLKQWDDFALVGEAREKMLQSFEEKLGGLAKLFDKDTSRPFLLGEKVSYADMIVALYYIFRSNRPHRDWTLHQALGRKLMLELMQFYTNTRLITPMPTEHSGLNTRFISIPPAHGSIYRGPLEDKEIQPGTVRAIWYHEAQEFSALSNMAKGEYLLLHFHGGGYVLGSPFPLDSGYMAGVFAKHITTKVLFAGYRLTCVPEGRFPAALQDAVTLYLHILAQGIPVENLVISGDSAGGHLVISLLRYIKEYLPNTPSPKAALLWSPWIDVTGATPATHVLRRHNYDTDYLPADFAEWATESFAPRDVIERSGPYVTLRGQPFRTTTRLWTHIGDAELLYDEVIEWVHDMREAGNEIDLRVEAGAPHDIVESGYLSGFRKKGERVVEVAEEWLGLK
;
A
#
# COMPACT_ATOMS: atom_id res chain seq x y z
N MET A 1 -28.98 6.68 -26.32
CA MET A 1 -29.78 6.08 -25.24
C MET A 1 -30.03 4.63 -25.65
N SER A 2 -29.36 3.67 -25.01
CA SER A 2 -29.67 2.24 -25.23
C SER A 2 -30.88 1.86 -24.38
N ALA A 3 -31.89 1.27 -25.00
CA ALA A 3 -32.92 0.47 -24.32
C ALA A 3 -32.19 -0.62 -23.48
N ASP A 4 -32.40 -0.85 -22.18
CA ASP A 4 -33.51 -0.60 -21.26
C ASP A 4 -32.97 -0.25 -19.86
N ASN A 5 -32.91 1.02 -19.47
CA ASN A 5 -32.72 1.35 -18.05
C ASN A 5 -34.07 1.27 -17.34
N LYS A 6 -34.34 0.14 -16.69
CA LYS A 6 -35.60 -0.10 -15.97
C LYS A 6 -35.69 0.65 -14.64
N ILE A 7 -34.57 1.05 -14.05
CA ILE A 7 -34.54 1.74 -12.76
C ILE A 7 -33.91 3.15 -12.87
N VAL A 8 -34.53 4.13 -12.21
CA VAL A 8 -33.95 5.45 -11.94
C VAL A 8 -33.58 5.53 -10.45
N LEU A 9 -32.29 5.60 -10.15
CA LEU A 9 -31.76 5.84 -8.80
C LEU A 9 -31.67 7.35 -8.56
N TYR A 10 -32.30 7.83 -7.49
CA TYR A 10 -32.15 9.21 -7.04
C TYR A 10 -31.03 9.28 -6.00
N ASP A 11 -29.99 10.06 -6.30
CA ASP A 11 -28.79 10.20 -5.47
C ASP A 11 -28.49 11.68 -5.16
N ILE A 12 -27.75 11.93 -4.10
CA ILE A 12 -27.35 13.23 -3.61
C ILE A 12 -26.19 13.76 -4.46
N THR A 13 -26.37 14.96 -4.97
CA THR A 13 -25.37 15.68 -5.77
C THR A 13 -24.21 16.12 -4.88
N SER A 14 -23.00 16.08 -5.44
CA SER A 14 -21.76 16.54 -4.81
C SER A 14 -21.00 17.45 -5.77
N ARG A 15 -19.84 17.97 -5.37
CA ARG A 15 -19.00 18.85 -6.19
C ARG A 15 -18.77 18.28 -7.61
N PRO A 16 -19.05 19.01 -8.69
CA PRO A 16 -18.73 18.53 -10.03
C PRO A 16 -17.23 18.22 -10.21
N PRO A 17 -16.86 17.16 -10.97
CA PRO A 17 -17.76 16.21 -11.65
C PRO A 17 -18.32 15.15 -10.70
N VAL A 18 -19.66 15.06 -10.64
CA VAL A 18 -20.42 14.32 -9.62
C VAL A 18 -20.05 12.83 -9.59
N GLU A 19 -19.72 12.25 -10.74
CA GLU A 19 -19.29 10.85 -10.89
C GLU A 19 -17.97 10.53 -10.17
N LYS A 20 -17.18 11.54 -9.77
CA LYS A 20 -15.90 11.37 -9.06
C LYS A 20 -15.95 11.76 -7.58
N THR A 21 -17.04 12.37 -7.13
CA THR A 21 -17.12 13.08 -5.84
C THR A 21 -18.28 12.61 -4.97
N VAL A 22 -19.04 11.60 -5.42
CA VAL A 22 -20.10 10.98 -4.63
C VAL A 22 -19.61 10.48 -3.28
N PHE A 23 -20.21 10.99 -2.22
CA PHE A 23 -19.76 10.75 -0.84
C PHE A 23 -20.85 10.20 0.08
N SER A 24 -22.11 10.13 -0.37
CA SER A 24 -23.24 9.80 0.49
C SER A 24 -23.33 8.28 0.75
N PRO A 25 -23.27 7.81 2.02
CA PRO A 25 -23.18 6.38 2.31
C PRO A 25 -24.43 5.57 1.91
N ASN A 26 -25.63 6.04 2.24
CA ASN A 26 -26.86 5.29 1.94
C ASN A 26 -27.11 5.13 0.44
N PRO A 27 -26.93 6.16 -0.42
CA PRO A 27 -26.97 5.96 -1.86
C PRO A 27 -25.91 4.98 -2.39
N TRP A 28 -24.71 4.93 -1.79
CA TRP A 28 -23.69 3.93 -2.13
C TRP A 28 -24.16 2.50 -1.82
N LYS A 29 -24.84 2.25 -0.71
CA LYS A 29 -25.45 0.93 -0.42
C LYS A 29 -26.39 0.50 -1.55
N SER A 30 -27.26 1.41 -2.01
CA SER A 30 -28.18 1.12 -3.11
C SER A 30 -27.47 0.91 -4.45
N ARG A 31 -26.40 1.65 -4.76
CA ARG A 31 -25.57 1.41 -5.95
C ARG A 31 -24.93 0.04 -5.92
N LEU A 32 -24.33 -0.34 -4.80
CA LEU A 32 -23.69 -1.65 -4.64
C LEU A 32 -24.73 -2.77 -4.78
N ALA A 33 -25.91 -2.62 -4.19
CA ALA A 33 -27.01 -3.58 -4.35
C ALA A 33 -27.49 -3.71 -5.80
N LEU A 34 -27.72 -2.59 -6.50
CA LEU A 34 -28.10 -2.57 -7.92
C LEU A 34 -27.04 -3.24 -8.80
N ASN A 35 -25.76 -2.90 -8.58
CA ASN A 35 -24.63 -3.47 -9.30
C ASN A 35 -24.49 -4.97 -9.04
N PHE A 36 -24.60 -5.39 -7.77
CA PHE A 36 -24.54 -6.80 -7.38
C PHE A 36 -25.65 -7.59 -8.07
N LYS A 37 -26.88 -7.08 -8.11
CA LYS A 37 -27.99 -7.72 -8.82
C LYS A 37 -27.89 -7.59 -10.34
N GLY A 38 -26.90 -6.86 -10.87
CA GLY A 38 -26.72 -6.65 -12.30
C GLY A 38 -27.92 -5.97 -12.97
N VAL A 39 -28.67 -5.16 -12.23
CA VAL A 39 -29.88 -4.49 -12.75
C VAL A 39 -29.47 -3.14 -13.35
N PRO A 40 -29.69 -2.89 -14.65
CA PRO A 40 -29.35 -1.61 -15.28
C PRO A 40 -30.14 -0.44 -14.68
N TYR A 41 -29.44 0.65 -14.35
CA TYR A 41 -30.06 1.86 -13.83
C TYR A 41 -29.44 3.14 -14.38
N SER A 42 -30.23 4.22 -14.35
CA SER A 42 -29.76 5.59 -14.52
C SER A 42 -29.74 6.30 -13.17
N THR A 43 -28.93 7.37 -13.04
CA THR A 43 -28.92 8.20 -11.82
C THR A 43 -29.56 9.56 -12.10
N SER A 44 -30.52 9.95 -11.26
CA SER A 44 -31.04 11.31 -11.14
C SER A 44 -30.39 12.00 -9.94
N TRP A 45 -29.56 13.00 -10.20
CA TRP A 45 -28.86 13.75 -9.16
C TRP A 45 -29.76 14.83 -8.55
N THR A 46 -29.84 14.87 -7.23
CA THR A 46 -30.68 15.80 -6.46
C THR A 46 -29.80 16.56 -5.46
N THR A 47 -29.90 17.88 -5.39
CA THR A 47 -29.15 18.65 -4.37
C THR A 47 -29.73 18.37 -2.99
N LEU A 48 -28.94 18.52 -1.92
CA LEU A 48 -29.42 18.27 -0.56
C LEU A 48 -30.67 19.12 -0.20
N PRO A 49 -30.75 20.42 -0.56
CA PRO A 49 -31.94 21.24 -0.33
C PRO A 49 -33.19 20.80 -1.12
N ASP A 50 -33.02 20.20 -2.30
CA ASP A 50 -34.14 19.80 -3.17
C ASP A 50 -34.76 18.43 -2.81
N ILE A 51 -34.15 17.66 -1.91
CA ILE A 51 -34.60 16.28 -1.62
C ILE A 51 -36.07 16.23 -1.22
N THR A 52 -36.50 17.10 -0.30
CA THR A 52 -37.90 17.15 0.15
C THR A 52 -38.84 17.41 -1.03
N LYS A 53 -38.52 18.42 -1.85
CA LYS A 53 -39.31 18.78 -3.03
C LYS A 53 -39.42 17.62 -4.01
N VAL A 54 -38.31 16.94 -4.32
CA VAL A 54 -38.27 15.80 -5.25
C VAL A 54 -39.10 14.63 -4.70
N ARG A 55 -38.91 14.23 -3.45
CA ARG A 55 -39.68 13.13 -2.84
C ARG A 55 -41.17 13.42 -2.77
N SER A 56 -41.56 14.62 -2.32
CA SER A 56 -42.96 15.02 -2.25
C SER A 56 -43.61 15.06 -3.65
N SER A 57 -42.89 15.52 -4.68
CA SER A 57 -43.42 15.56 -6.05
C SER A 57 -43.72 14.16 -6.61
N LEU A 58 -42.95 13.16 -6.21
CA LEU A 58 -43.14 11.75 -6.58
C LEU A 58 -44.03 10.99 -5.58
N LYS A 59 -44.56 11.67 -4.56
CA LYS A 59 -45.39 11.09 -3.49
C LYS A 59 -44.70 9.95 -2.74
N VAL A 60 -43.37 10.02 -2.61
CA VAL A 60 -42.59 9.09 -1.80
C VAL A 60 -42.52 9.66 -0.37
N PRO A 61 -43.03 8.95 0.65
CA PRO A 61 -43.06 9.44 2.02
C PRO A 61 -41.65 9.65 2.59
N ALA A 62 -41.53 10.38 3.68
CA ALA A 62 -40.28 10.38 4.45
C ALA A 62 -39.99 8.95 4.94
N CYS A 63 -38.73 8.51 4.85
CA CYS A 63 -38.34 7.19 5.34
C CYS A 63 -37.94 7.20 6.81
N ARG A 64 -37.88 8.38 7.45
CA ARG A 64 -37.38 8.57 8.82
C ARG A 64 -38.09 9.74 9.48
N THR A 65 -37.97 9.82 10.80
CA THR A 65 -38.44 10.96 11.61
C THR A 65 -37.28 11.56 12.42
N PHE A 66 -37.30 12.88 12.59
CA PHE A 66 -36.45 13.56 13.56
C PHE A 66 -36.83 13.17 14.99
N ALA A 67 -35.94 13.43 15.96
CA ALA A 67 -36.23 13.20 17.38
C ALA A 67 -37.45 14.01 17.89
N ASP A 68 -37.79 15.12 17.23
CA ASP A 68 -38.97 15.92 17.50
C ASP A 68 -40.25 15.43 16.78
N GLY A 69 -40.17 14.28 16.10
CA GLY A 69 -41.28 13.64 15.39
C GLY A 69 -41.56 14.20 13.99
N LYS A 70 -40.79 15.17 13.49
CA LYS A 70 -40.97 15.70 12.13
C LYS A 70 -40.43 14.74 11.06
N ASP A 71 -41.03 14.79 9.87
CA ASP A 71 -40.58 14.04 8.71
C ASP A 71 -39.13 14.36 8.32
N PHE A 72 -38.32 13.32 8.08
CA PHE A 72 -36.96 13.42 7.57
C PHE A 72 -36.89 12.86 6.14
N TYR A 73 -36.84 13.76 5.16
CA TYR A 73 -36.70 13.42 3.75
C TYR A 73 -35.22 13.25 3.39
N THR A 74 -34.84 12.07 2.92
CA THR A 74 -33.48 11.77 2.47
C THR A 74 -33.44 10.87 1.25
N LEU A 75 -32.27 10.72 0.65
CA LEU A 75 -31.99 9.75 -0.40
C LEU A 75 -31.14 8.60 0.17
N PRO A 76 -31.16 7.41 -0.46
CA PRO A 76 -31.65 7.10 -1.80
C PRO A 76 -33.16 6.83 -1.90
N MET A 77 -33.66 6.90 -3.14
CA MET A 77 -34.87 6.21 -3.58
C MET A 77 -34.69 5.70 -5.00
N ILE A 78 -35.47 4.71 -5.40
CA ILE A 78 -35.53 4.24 -6.78
C ILE A 78 -36.94 4.39 -7.35
N HIS A 79 -37.02 4.61 -8.65
CA HIS A 79 -38.22 4.41 -9.45
C HIS A 79 -37.96 3.28 -10.44
N ASP A 80 -38.60 2.15 -10.23
CA ASP A 80 -38.60 1.04 -11.17
C ASP A 80 -39.71 1.26 -12.20
N LEU A 81 -39.32 1.66 -13.39
CA LEU A 81 -40.22 1.93 -14.52
C LEU A 81 -40.88 0.65 -15.05
N ALA A 82 -40.31 -0.53 -14.79
CA ALA A 82 -40.88 -1.80 -15.25
C ALA A 82 -42.03 -2.28 -14.36
N THR A 83 -41.96 -2.01 -13.05
CA THR A 83 -43.01 -2.39 -12.09
C THR A 83 -43.90 -1.22 -11.67
N GLY A 84 -43.48 0.03 -11.96
CA GLY A 84 -44.08 1.25 -11.44
C GLY A 84 -43.78 1.51 -9.96
N SER A 85 -42.86 0.77 -9.35
CA SER A 85 -42.59 0.83 -7.92
C SER A 85 -41.67 2.00 -7.58
N LEU A 86 -42.04 2.75 -6.53
CA LEU A 86 -41.22 3.78 -5.91
C LEU A 86 -40.81 3.29 -4.52
N VAL A 87 -39.51 3.07 -4.31
CA VAL A 87 -38.98 2.52 -3.05
C VAL A 87 -37.97 3.51 -2.49
N GLY A 88 -38.19 3.95 -1.26
CA GLY A 88 -37.30 4.87 -0.55
C GLY A 88 -36.55 4.17 0.57
N ASP A 89 -35.33 4.62 0.84
CA ASP A 89 -34.36 4.03 1.79
C ASP A 89 -33.54 2.86 1.23
N SER A 90 -32.27 2.82 1.64
CA SER A 90 -31.27 1.90 1.13
C SER A 90 -31.55 0.43 1.44
N PHE A 91 -32.04 0.13 2.65
CA PHE A 91 -32.37 -1.25 3.04
C PHE A 91 -33.63 -1.74 2.34
N ASP A 92 -34.66 -0.90 2.24
CA ASP A 92 -35.90 -1.22 1.54
C ASP A 92 -35.67 -1.42 0.04
N ILE A 93 -34.76 -0.64 -0.55
CA ILE A 93 -34.28 -0.87 -1.92
C ILE A 93 -33.65 -2.26 -2.05
N ALA A 94 -32.78 -2.66 -1.12
CA ALA A 94 -32.14 -3.98 -1.17
C ALA A 94 -33.17 -5.12 -1.01
N LEU A 95 -34.14 -4.96 -0.09
CA LEU A 95 -35.28 -5.88 0.07
C LEU A 95 -36.10 -6.00 -1.22
N TYR A 96 -36.45 -4.85 -1.81
CA TYR A 96 -37.16 -4.79 -3.08
C TYR A 96 -36.39 -5.51 -4.19
N LEU A 97 -35.09 -5.23 -4.34
CA LEU A 97 -34.27 -5.86 -5.36
C LEU A 97 -34.14 -7.37 -5.17
N GLN A 98 -34.05 -7.84 -3.92
CA GLN A 98 -34.03 -9.28 -3.65
C GLN A 98 -35.36 -9.94 -4.00
N LYS A 99 -36.50 -9.30 -3.70
CA LYS A 99 -37.83 -9.84 -3.98
C LYS A 99 -38.19 -9.81 -5.46
N THR A 100 -37.86 -8.71 -6.13
CA THR A 100 -38.25 -8.46 -7.52
C THR A 100 -37.29 -9.10 -8.51
N TYR A 101 -36.01 -9.23 -8.15
CA TYR A 101 -34.95 -9.77 -9.02
C TYR A 101 -34.15 -10.90 -8.34
N PRO A 102 -34.78 -11.95 -7.77
CA PRO A 102 -34.11 -12.91 -6.90
C PRO A 102 -32.92 -13.63 -7.56
N SER A 103 -33.00 -13.92 -8.86
CA SER A 103 -31.98 -14.66 -9.61
C SER A 103 -31.04 -13.79 -10.45
N SER A 104 -31.10 -12.46 -10.33
CA SER A 104 -30.28 -11.56 -11.14
C SER A 104 -28.89 -11.33 -10.54
N GLY A 105 -27.88 -11.20 -11.40
CA GLY A 105 -26.51 -10.84 -11.05
C GLY A 105 -25.83 -11.85 -10.10
N GLY A 106 -25.19 -11.32 -9.06
CA GLY A 106 -24.45 -12.04 -8.02
C GLY A 106 -25.30 -12.92 -7.10
N GLY A 107 -26.61 -13.00 -7.33
CA GLY A 107 -27.50 -13.92 -6.62
C GLY A 107 -28.15 -13.29 -5.39
N ASP A 108 -28.03 -13.96 -4.24
CA ASP A 108 -28.75 -13.62 -3.03
C ASP A 108 -28.08 -12.47 -2.25
N LEU A 109 -28.81 -11.37 -2.02
CA LEU A 109 -28.35 -10.27 -1.17
C LEU A 109 -28.36 -10.62 0.33
N PHE A 110 -29.21 -11.56 0.74
CA PHE A 110 -29.45 -11.89 2.14
C PHE A 110 -29.29 -13.40 2.43
N PRO A 111 -28.13 -14.00 2.08
CA PRO A 111 -27.88 -15.40 2.42
C PRO A 111 -27.96 -15.62 3.95
N PRO A 112 -28.33 -16.81 4.43
CA PRO A 112 -28.35 -17.09 5.86
C PRO A 112 -26.99 -16.80 6.51
N GLN A 113 -26.97 -15.88 7.48
CA GLN A 113 -25.76 -15.45 8.17
C GLN A 113 -26.07 -15.00 9.60
N THR A 114 -25.17 -15.31 10.53
CA THR A 114 -25.25 -14.82 11.91
C THR A 114 -24.42 -13.54 12.07
N LEU A 115 -25.10 -12.40 12.24
CA LEU A 115 -24.52 -11.06 12.31
C LEU A 115 -24.55 -10.53 13.75
N ASP A 116 -23.72 -11.12 14.61
CA ASP A 116 -23.65 -10.79 16.05
C ASP A 116 -22.82 -9.52 16.32
N TYR A 117 -23.28 -8.39 15.78
CA TYR A 117 -22.72 -7.08 16.09
C TYR A 117 -23.79 -6.21 16.77
N ASP A 118 -23.50 -5.76 17.99
CA ASP A 118 -24.39 -4.90 18.76
C ASP A 118 -23.70 -3.57 19.05
N PHE A 119 -24.26 -2.52 18.48
CA PHE A 119 -23.92 -1.14 18.78
C PHE A 119 -25.20 -0.39 19.15
N SER A 120 -25.48 -0.30 20.45
CA SER A 120 -26.52 0.56 21.01
C SER A 120 -25.85 1.81 21.57
N HIS A 121 -26.27 2.98 21.08
CA HIS A 121 -25.83 4.27 21.64
C HIS A 121 -27.06 5.10 21.97
N SER A 122 -27.08 5.65 23.17
CA SER A 122 -28.16 6.49 23.71
C SER A 122 -27.95 7.96 23.34
N ASN A 123 -27.78 8.29 22.05
CA ASN A 123 -27.69 9.69 21.64
C ASN A 123 -29.02 10.13 21.03
N ASP A 124 -29.83 10.77 21.86
CA ASP A 124 -31.15 11.35 21.51
C ASP A 124 -31.05 12.50 20.47
N PHE A 125 -29.84 12.92 20.08
CA PHE A 125 -29.58 14.09 19.24
C PHE A 125 -29.46 13.82 17.73
N LEU A 126 -29.19 12.59 17.30
CA LEU A 126 -28.94 12.29 15.88
C LEU A 126 -29.97 11.31 15.33
N VAL A 127 -30.62 11.69 14.23
CA VAL A 127 -31.60 10.84 13.53
C VAL A 127 -30.89 9.58 13.04
N PRO A 128 -31.34 8.37 13.43
CA PRO A 128 -30.75 7.12 12.97
C PRO A 128 -30.70 7.06 11.44
N LEU A 129 -29.61 6.51 10.90
CA LEU A 129 -29.43 6.41 9.45
C LEU A 129 -30.31 5.35 8.77
N SER A 130 -31.20 4.66 9.48
CA SER A 130 -32.26 3.80 8.95
C SER A 130 -33.37 3.62 9.99
N ASP A 131 -34.64 3.71 9.60
CA ASP A 131 -35.80 3.30 10.40
C ASP A 131 -36.41 2.09 9.67
N SER A 132 -36.23 0.88 10.20
CA SER A 132 -36.51 -0.35 9.45
C SER A 132 -37.78 -1.02 9.96
N SER A 133 -38.79 -1.17 9.10
CA SER A 133 -39.90 -2.10 9.35
C SER A 133 -39.38 -3.52 9.54
N GLU A 134 -39.96 -4.30 10.46
CA GLU A 134 -39.60 -5.71 10.64
C GLU A 134 -39.64 -6.46 9.30
N SER A 135 -38.56 -7.18 8.99
CA SER A 135 -38.44 -7.96 7.75
C SER A 135 -38.13 -9.43 8.06
N GLU A 136 -38.38 -10.30 7.07
CA GLU A 136 -37.98 -11.71 7.14
C GLU A 136 -36.46 -11.91 7.26
N PHE A 137 -35.66 -10.87 6.97
CA PHE A 137 -34.21 -10.84 7.10
C PHE A 137 -33.79 -10.08 8.38
N SER A 138 -34.26 -10.55 9.53
CA SER A 138 -34.09 -9.87 10.83
C SER A 138 -32.64 -9.65 11.24
N GLN A 139 -31.73 -10.57 10.92
CA GLN A 139 -30.28 -10.44 11.17
C GLN A 139 -29.69 -9.23 10.43
N TYR A 140 -29.98 -9.09 9.14
CA TYR A 140 -29.52 -7.96 8.32
C TYR A 140 -30.16 -6.64 8.73
N THR A 141 -31.44 -6.69 9.13
CA THR A 141 -32.18 -5.53 9.64
C THR A 141 -31.51 -4.98 10.89
N LYS A 142 -31.22 -5.86 11.87
CA LYS A 142 -30.53 -5.51 13.10
C LYS A 142 -29.12 -4.99 12.81
N PHE A 143 -28.36 -5.70 11.97
CA PHE A 143 -26.99 -5.33 11.61
C PHE A 143 -26.90 -3.96 10.94
N ASN A 144 -27.75 -3.69 9.93
CA ASN A 144 -27.80 -2.40 9.25
C ASN A 144 -28.05 -1.25 10.24
N ARG A 145 -28.97 -1.44 11.20
CA ARG A 145 -29.25 -0.45 12.26
C ARG A 145 -28.01 -0.15 13.12
N HIS A 146 -27.29 -1.19 13.54
CA HIS A 146 -26.11 -1.02 14.39
C HIS A 146 -24.94 -0.34 13.66
N ILE A 147 -24.70 -0.70 12.39
CA ILE A 147 -23.68 -0.02 11.58
C ILE A 147 -24.06 1.43 11.31
N ASP A 148 -25.33 1.70 11.02
CA ASP A 148 -25.83 3.04 10.80
C ASP A 148 -25.72 3.91 12.05
N ALA A 149 -26.05 3.37 13.22
CA ALA A 149 -25.81 4.03 14.49
C ALA A 149 -24.32 4.27 14.73
N LEU A 150 -23.44 3.31 14.43
CA LEU A 150 -21.99 3.47 14.54
C LEU A 150 -21.50 4.63 13.66
N PHE A 151 -21.88 4.67 12.39
CA PHE A 151 -21.47 5.73 11.48
C PHE A 151 -22.04 7.09 11.91
N THR A 152 -23.30 7.13 12.34
CA THR A 152 -23.96 8.36 12.80
C THR A 152 -23.22 8.97 13.99
N THR A 153 -22.87 8.15 14.99
CA THR A 153 -22.10 8.60 16.17
C THR A 153 -20.73 9.16 15.81
N HIS A 154 -20.12 8.72 14.71
CA HIS A 154 -18.76 9.10 14.30
C HIS A 154 -18.73 9.99 13.06
N VAL A 155 -19.88 10.52 12.60
CA VAL A 155 -19.99 11.27 11.34
C VAL A 155 -19.08 12.50 11.30
N GLN A 156 -18.79 13.11 12.45
CA GLN A 156 -17.89 14.26 12.58
C GLN A 156 -16.47 13.98 12.05
N LEU A 157 -15.99 12.74 12.10
CA LEU A 157 -14.69 12.35 11.52
C LEU A 157 -14.62 12.62 10.00
N GLY A 158 -15.77 12.56 9.30
CA GLY A 158 -15.85 12.73 7.85
C GLY A 158 -16.36 14.10 7.37
N LEU A 159 -16.94 14.93 8.26
CA LEU A 159 -17.59 16.18 7.86
C LEU A 159 -16.62 17.26 7.37
N GLY A 160 -15.41 17.34 7.93
CA GLY A 160 -14.43 18.36 7.57
C GLY A 160 -13.87 18.27 6.14
N GLY A 161 -14.10 17.16 5.44
CA GLY A 161 -13.56 16.90 4.09
C GLY A 161 -14.62 16.67 3.01
N MET A 162 -15.90 16.99 3.26
CA MET A 162 -16.96 16.72 2.30
C MET A 162 -16.84 17.60 1.04
N PRO A 163 -16.94 17.01 -0.17
CA PRO A 163 -16.83 17.75 -1.42
C PRO A 163 -18.17 18.41 -1.77
N PHE A 164 -18.53 19.51 -1.10
CA PHE A 164 -19.74 20.28 -1.42
C PHE A 164 -19.63 20.93 -2.79
N ASP A 165 -20.78 21.02 -3.48
CA ASP A 165 -20.88 21.81 -4.70
C ASP A 165 -20.76 23.30 -4.33
N PRO A 166 -19.76 24.04 -4.85
CA PRO A 166 -19.60 25.47 -4.58
C PRO A 166 -20.87 26.28 -4.89
N ALA A 167 -21.70 25.82 -5.84
CA ALA A 167 -22.93 26.51 -6.23
C ALA A 167 -24.06 26.40 -5.19
N SER A 168 -24.03 25.38 -4.33
CA SER A 168 -25.06 25.14 -3.30
C SER A 168 -24.48 24.94 -1.90
N GLU A 169 -23.22 25.33 -1.68
CA GLU A 169 -22.45 25.00 -0.48
C GLU A 169 -23.09 25.59 0.78
N GLU A 170 -23.48 26.87 0.72
CA GLU A 170 -24.09 27.57 1.86
C GLU A 170 -25.45 26.96 2.24
N GLU A 171 -26.31 26.67 1.27
CA GLU A 171 -27.62 26.04 1.55
C GLU A 171 -27.45 24.60 2.04
N THR A 172 -26.44 23.89 1.52
CA THR A 172 -26.09 22.53 1.95
C THR A 172 -25.62 22.54 3.40
N LYS A 173 -24.69 23.45 3.76
CA LYS A 173 -24.21 23.63 5.14
C LYS A 173 -25.34 24.00 6.08
N ALA A 174 -26.23 24.91 5.69
CA ALA A 174 -27.41 25.28 6.46
C ALA A 174 -28.34 24.08 6.72
N GLU A 175 -28.55 23.22 5.72
CA GLU A 175 -29.33 21.99 5.88
C GLU A 175 -28.64 20.98 6.80
N PHE A 176 -27.31 20.84 6.76
CA PHE A 176 -26.55 20.02 7.71
C PHE A 176 -26.67 20.54 9.15
N LEU A 177 -26.55 21.86 9.36
CA LEU A 177 -26.75 22.49 10.67
C LEU A 177 -28.16 22.25 11.20
N ARG A 178 -29.17 22.43 10.34
CA ARG A 178 -30.57 22.14 10.67
C ARG A 178 -30.77 20.67 11.06
N ARG A 179 -30.15 19.75 10.32
CA ARG A 179 -30.24 18.30 10.59
C ARG A 179 -29.56 17.88 11.89
N ALA A 180 -28.43 18.51 12.22
CA ALA A 180 -27.65 18.21 13.42
C ALA A 180 -28.09 19.02 14.66
N GLY A 181 -29.02 19.97 14.51
CA GLY A 181 -29.42 20.87 15.59
C GLY A 181 -28.33 21.84 16.04
N LEU A 182 -27.33 22.09 15.19
CA LEU A 182 -26.19 22.98 15.47
C LEU A 182 -26.45 24.41 14.96
N LYS A 183 -25.76 25.39 15.52
CA LYS A 183 -25.98 26.82 15.21
C LYS A 183 -24.99 27.35 14.18
N GLN A 184 -23.74 26.87 14.20
CA GLN A 184 -22.67 27.33 13.32
C GLN A 184 -21.85 26.15 12.81
N TRP A 185 -21.27 26.30 11.61
CA TRP A 185 -20.50 25.23 10.95
C TRP A 185 -19.28 24.78 11.77
N ASP A 186 -18.65 25.73 12.46
CA ASP A 186 -17.49 25.46 13.30
C ASP A 186 -17.82 24.56 14.52
N ASP A 187 -19.10 24.39 14.86
CA ASP A 187 -19.52 23.43 15.89
C ASP A 187 -19.29 21.96 15.44
N PHE A 188 -19.06 21.72 14.15
CA PHE A 188 -18.63 20.42 13.63
C PHE A 188 -17.11 20.20 13.71
N ALA A 189 -16.33 21.22 14.10
CA ALA A 189 -14.87 21.12 14.12
C ALA A 189 -14.42 20.04 15.11
N LEU A 190 -13.70 19.06 14.58
CA LEU A 190 -13.13 17.96 15.33
C LEU A 190 -11.62 17.96 15.13
N VAL A 191 -10.89 18.58 16.06
CA VAL A 191 -9.44 18.82 15.97
C VAL A 191 -8.72 18.43 17.27
N GLY A 192 -7.41 18.20 17.18
CA GLY A 192 -6.54 17.87 18.32
C GLY A 192 -7.02 16.65 19.11
N GLU A 193 -6.93 16.74 20.43
CA GLU A 193 -7.26 15.66 21.37
C GLU A 193 -8.72 15.16 21.22
N ALA A 194 -9.67 16.04 20.85
CA ALA A 194 -11.05 15.64 20.62
C ALA A 194 -11.19 14.71 19.41
N ARG A 195 -10.41 14.96 18.35
CA ARG A 195 -10.36 14.11 17.16
C ARG A 195 -9.70 12.77 17.47
N GLU A 196 -8.61 12.78 18.22
CA GLU A 196 -7.91 11.56 18.66
C GLU A 196 -8.84 10.65 19.48
N LYS A 197 -9.56 11.23 20.46
CA LYS A 197 -10.55 10.48 21.26
C LYS A 197 -11.67 9.91 20.40
N MET A 198 -12.17 10.66 19.43
CA MET A 198 -13.21 10.17 18.53
C MET A 198 -12.71 9.06 17.60
N LEU A 199 -11.47 9.15 17.12
CA LEU A 199 -10.83 8.09 16.35
C LEU A 199 -10.62 6.83 17.19
N GLN A 200 -10.13 6.96 18.42
CA GLN A 200 -9.94 5.83 19.32
C GLN A 200 -11.28 5.15 19.64
N SER A 201 -12.33 5.94 19.93
CA SER A 201 -13.67 5.40 20.13
C SER A 201 -14.15 4.64 18.89
N PHE A 202 -13.94 5.22 17.70
CA PHE A 202 -14.32 4.58 16.45
C PHE A 202 -13.58 3.26 16.22
N GLU A 203 -12.27 3.25 16.44
CA GLU A 203 -11.40 2.08 16.31
C GLU A 203 -11.83 0.94 17.26
N GLU A 204 -12.07 1.25 18.53
CA GLU A 204 -12.55 0.27 19.53
C GLU A 204 -13.86 -0.38 19.07
N LYS A 205 -14.80 0.42 18.53
CA LYS A 205 -16.11 -0.08 18.08
C LYS A 205 -16.02 -0.85 16.76
N LEU A 206 -15.05 -0.52 15.90
CA LEU A 206 -14.72 -1.29 14.72
C LEU A 206 -14.04 -2.62 15.07
N GLY A 207 -13.29 -2.70 16.18
CA GLY A 207 -12.72 -3.96 16.66
C GLY A 207 -13.79 -5.03 16.94
N GLY A 208 -14.98 -4.64 17.40
CA GLY A 208 -16.12 -5.54 17.53
C GLY A 208 -16.67 -6.04 16.18
N LEU A 209 -16.63 -5.19 15.16
CA LEU A 209 -17.05 -5.51 13.79
C LEU A 209 -16.03 -6.42 13.09
N ALA A 210 -14.73 -6.17 13.30
CA ALA A 210 -13.63 -6.94 12.73
C ALA A 210 -13.74 -8.45 13.06
N LYS A 211 -14.19 -8.78 14.28
CA LYS A 211 -14.42 -10.17 14.72
C LYS A 211 -15.39 -10.96 13.84
N LEU A 212 -16.25 -10.29 13.07
CA LEU A 212 -17.13 -11.00 12.13
C LEU A 212 -16.37 -11.56 10.93
N PHE A 213 -15.27 -10.92 10.52
CA PHE A 213 -14.41 -11.41 9.42
C PHE A 213 -13.54 -12.60 9.84
N ASP A 214 -13.31 -12.79 11.15
CA ASP A 214 -12.55 -13.94 11.67
C ASP A 214 -13.36 -15.25 11.63
N LYS A 215 -14.68 -15.18 11.42
CA LYS A 215 -15.56 -16.36 11.37
C LYS A 215 -15.29 -17.25 10.15
N ASP A 216 -14.89 -16.65 9.02
CA ASP A 216 -14.51 -17.35 7.79
C ASP A 216 -13.50 -16.50 6.99
N THR A 217 -12.25 -16.96 6.93
CA THR A 217 -11.12 -16.23 6.34
C THR A 217 -10.76 -16.69 4.92
N SER A 218 -11.59 -17.55 4.31
CA SER A 218 -11.32 -18.10 2.96
C SER A 218 -11.21 -17.02 1.88
N ARG A 219 -11.91 -15.90 2.06
CA ARG A 219 -12.00 -14.74 1.14
C ARG A 219 -12.42 -13.50 1.95
N PRO A 220 -12.34 -12.27 1.40
CA PRO A 220 -12.40 -11.04 2.20
C PRO A 220 -13.83 -10.59 2.59
N PHE A 221 -14.84 -11.45 2.45
CA PHE A 221 -16.23 -11.13 2.80
C PHE A 221 -16.61 -11.72 4.16
N LEU A 222 -17.65 -11.20 4.78
CA LEU A 222 -18.15 -11.66 6.08
C LEU A 222 -18.61 -13.13 6.08
N LEU A 223 -18.87 -13.71 4.90
CA LEU A 223 -19.16 -15.13 4.68
C LEU A 223 -18.02 -15.86 3.94
N GLY A 224 -16.79 -15.37 4.05
CA GLY A 224 -15.67 -15.89 3.30
C GLY A 224 -15.88 -15.66 1.80
N GLU A 225 -16.21 -16.73 1.06
CA GLU A 225 -16.33 -16.71 -0.41
C GLU A 225 -17.53 -15.91 -0.93
N LYS A 226 -18.58 -15.71 -0.12
CA LYS A 226 -19.84 -15.12 -0.57
C LYS A 226 -20.00 -13.67 -0.15
N VAL A 227 -20.29 -12.81 -1.11
CA VAL A 227 -20.72 -11.43 -0.86
C VAL A 227 -22.17 -11.42 -0.38
N SER A 228 -22.47 -10.55 0.59
CA SER A 228 -23.82 -10.28 1.10
C SER A 228 -24.08 -8.77 1.17
N TYR A 229 -25.32 -8.39 1.48
CA TYR A 229 -25.64 -6.99 1.78
C TYR A 229 -24.91 -6.46 3.02
N ALA A 230 -24.51 -7.33 3.97
CA ALA A 230 -23.71 -6.94 5.13
C ALA A 230 -22.33 -6.41 4.71
N ASP A 231 -21.72 -6.99 3.69
CA ASP A 231 -20.44 -6.51 3.12
C ASP A 231 -20.60 -5.12 2.49
N MET A 232 -21.73 -4.85 1.83
CA MET A 232 -22.02 -3.54 1.22
C MET A 232 -22.20 -2.45 2.28
N ILE A 233 -22.74 -2.82 3.45
CA ILE A 233 -22.86 -1.92 4.60
C ILE A 233 -21.47 -1.59 5.16
N VAL A 234 -20.57 -2.57 5.27
CA VAL A 234 -19.20 -2.37 5.78
C VAL A 234 -18.29 -1.66 4.76
N ALA A 235 -18.50 -1.86 3.46
CA ALA A 235 -17.72 -1.21 2.40
C ALA A 235 -17.74 0.34 2.50
N LEU A 236 -18.75 0.91 3.17
CA LEU A 236 -18.91 2.35 3.41
C LEU A 236 -17.76 2.99 4.20
N TYR A 237 -17.05 2.22 5.04
CA TYR A 237 -15.95 2.76 5.87
C TYR A 237 -14.77 3.29 5.06
N TYR A 238 -14.53 2.71 3.88
CA TYR A 238 -13.40 3.07 3.05
C TYR A 238 -13.74 4.10 1.96
N ILE A 239 -15.00 4.58 1.92
CA ILE A 239 -15.47 5.53 0.92
C ILE A 239 -14.92 6.94 1.20
N PHE A 240 -14.84 7.35 2.46
CA PHE A 240 -14.29 8.66 2.83
C PHE A 240 -12.77 8.68 2.69
N ARG A 241 -12.28 9.49 1.75
CA ARG A 241 -10.84 9.74 1.56
C ARG A 241 -10.15 10.22 2.84
N SER A 242 -10.85 10.97 3.69
CA SER A 242 -10.35 11.45 4.99
C SER A 242 -10.05 10.35 6.00
N ASN A 243 -10.58 9.14 5.79
CA ASN A 243 -10.39 7.98 6.66
C ASN A 243 -9.39 6.98 6.09
N ARG A 244 -8.76 7.30 4.95
CA ARG A 244 -7.69 6.49 4.35
C ARG A 244 -6.33 6.89 4.92
N PRO A 245 -5.36 5.97 4.99
CA PRO A 245 -3.99 6.29 5.39
C PRO A 245 -3.41 7.50 4.66
N HIS A 246 -3.68 7.60 3.35
CA HIS A 246 -3.34 8.76 2.54
C HIS A 246 -4.59 9.20 1.76
N ARG A 247 -4.94 10.49 1.85
CA ARG A 247 -6.19 11.05 1.32
C ARG A 247 -6.38 10.83 -0.19
N ASP A 248 -5.28 10.84 -0.95
CA ASP A 248 -5.32 10.73 -2.41
C ASP A 248 -5.26 9.29 -2.92
N TRP A 249 -5.12 8.31 -2.02
CA TRP A 249 -5.12 6.91 -2.41
C TRP A 249 -6.50 6.43 -2.84
N THR A 250 -6.52 5.56 -3.85
CA THR A 250 -7.68 4.75 -4.19
C THR A 250 -7.99 3.75 -3.07
N LEU A 251 -9.20 3.18 -3.10
CA LEU A 251 -9.58 2.11 -2.18
C LEU A 251 -8.62 0.91 -2.26
N HIS A 252 -8.28 0.51 -3.48
CA HIS A 252 -7.34 -0.59 -3.73
C HIS A 252 -5.98 -0.33 -3.10
N GLN A 253 -5.47 0.90 -3.18
CA GLN A 253 -4.19 1.27 -2.56
C GLN A 253 -4.26 1.25 -1.04
N ALA A 254 -5.34 1.80 -0.45
CA ALA A 254 -5.52 1.78 1.00
C ALA A 254 -5.64 0.35 1.57
N LEU A 255 -6.44 -0.51 0.92
CA LEU A 255 -6.58 -1.91 1.32
C LEU A 255 -5.30 -2.72 1.06
N GLY A 256 -4.65 -2.47 -0.08
CA GLY A 256 -3.40 -3.13 -0.45
C GLY A 256 -2.28 -2.82 0.54
N ARG A 257 -2.15 -1.57 0.98
CA ARG A 257 -1.22 -1.21 2.07
C ARG A 257 -1.52 -1.98 3.34
N LYS A 258 -2.79 -2.05 3.76
CA LYS A 258 -3.16 -2.77 4.99
C LYS A 258 -2.81 -4.26 4.89
N LEU A 259 -3.13 -4.90 3.77
CA LEU A 259 -2.77 -6.29 3.54
C LEU A 259 -1.25 -6.52 3.61
N MET A 260 -0.46 -5.63 3.00
CA MET A 260 1.00 -5.69 3.06
C MET A 260 1.53 -5.53 4.49
N LEU A 261 0.95 -4.60 5.27
CA LEU A 261 1.33 -4.39 6.66
C LEU A 261 1.08 -5.65 7.50
N GLU A 262 -0.10 -6.26 7.40
CA GLU A 262 -0.44 -7.49 8.13
C GLU A 262 0.48 -8.66 7.72
N LEU A 263 0.79 -8.78 6.43
CA LEU A 263 1.73 -9.79 5.93
C LEU A 263 3.14 -9.59 6.52
N MET A 264 3.63 -8.35 6.54
CA MET A 264 4.92 -8.01 7.13
C MET A 264 4.95 -8.23 8.64
N GLN A 265 3.85 -7.93 9.34
CA GLN A 265 3.71 -8.24 10.77
C GLN A 265 3.71 -9.74 11.02
N PHE A 266 3.04 -10.53 10.17
CA PHE A 266 3.10 -11.99 10.25
C PHE A 266 4.53 -12.51 10.10
N TYR A 267 5.28 -12.05 9.09
CA TYR A 267 6.69 -12.43 8.89
C TYR A 267 7.57 -12.03 10.08
N THR A 268 7.35 -10.83 10.63
CA THR A 268 8.11 -10.29 11.75
C THR A 268 7.88 -11.06 13.04
N ASN A 269 6.61 -11.35 13.35
CA ASN A 269 6.21 -12.07 14.55
C ASN A 269 6.60 -13.55 14.52
N THR A 270 6.61 -14.15 13.33
CA THR A 270 7.05 -15.54 13.15
C THR A 270 8.56 -15.68 12.99
N ARG A 271 9.29 -14.56 12.86
CA ARG A 271 10.73 -14.54 12.55
C ARG A 271 11.02 -15.44 11.34
N LEU A 272 10.24 -15.26 10.27
CA LEU A 272 10.31 -16.10 9.08
C LEU A 272 11.76 -16.15 8.58
N ILE A 273 12.32 -17.36 8.49
CA ILE A 273 13.65 -17.58 7.93
C ILE A 273 13.44 -17.87 6.45
N THR A 274 14.01 -17.05 5.56
CA THR A 274 13.99 -17.33 4.13
C THR A 274 14.96 -18.47 3.83
N PRO A 275 14.48 -19.67 3.44
CA PRO A 275 15.36 -20.78 3.15
C PRO A 275 16.11 -20.50 1.84
N MET A 276 17.44 -20.65 1.85
CA MET A 276 18.23 -20.68 0.62
C MET A 276 18.09 -22.08 -0.01
N PRO A 277 17.43 -22.22 -1.17
CA PRO A 277 17.21 -23.49 -1.83
C PRO A 277 18.50 -24.19 -2.26
N THR A 278 18.44 -25.51 -2.31
CA THR A 278 19.51 -26.38 -2.81
C THR A 278 19.50 -26.46 -4.34
N GLU A 279 20.55 -27.03 -4.94
CA GLU A 279 20.76 -27.21 -6.38
C GLU A 279 19.73 -28.14 -7.08
N HIS A 280 18.53 -28.32 -6.54
CA HIS A 280 17.49 -29.22 -7.08
C HIS A 280 16.18 -28.49 -7.43
N SER A 281 16.17 -27.16 -7.50
CA SER A 281 14.96 -26.33 -7.63
C SER A 281 14.41 -26.19 -9.06
N GLY A 282 14.84 -27.01 -10.03
CA GLY A 282 14.40 -26.89 -11.43
C GLY A 282 14.89 -25.64 -12.16
N LEU A 283 15.56 -24.73 -11.45
CA LEU A 283 16.22 -23.53 -11.97
C LEU A 283 17.73 -23.71 -12.13
N ASN A 284 18.23 -24.95 -12.00
CA ASN A 284 19.64 -25.33 -11.88
C ASN A 284 20.57 -24.66 -12.92
N THR A 285 20.09 -24.49 -14.16
CA THR A 285 20.87 -23.89 -15.24
C THR A 285 21.03 -22.38 -15.14
N ARG A 286 20.20 -21.70 -14.33
CA ARG A 286 20.25 -20.24 -14.12
C ARG A 286 21.04 -19.85 -12.88
N PHE A 287 21.49 -20.81 -12.06
CA PHE A 287 22.31 -20.53 -10.89
C PHE A 287 23.78 -20.41 -11.25
N ILE A 288 24.44 -19.48 -10.58
CA ILE A 288 25.89 -19.43 -10.51
C ILE A 288 26.32 -19.50 -9.05
N SER A 289 27.40 -20.24 -8.80
CA SER A 289 28.06 -20.33 -7.50
C SER A 289 29.47 -19.79 -7.66
N ILE A 290 29.81 -18.75 -6.90
CA ILE A 290 31.08 -18.04 -7.02
C ILE A 290 31.85 -18.24 -5.72
N PRO A 291 33.05 -18.84 -5.76
CA PRO A 291 33.88 -18.98 -4.57
C PRO A 291 34.38 -17.61 -4.10
N PRO A 292 34.76 -17.47 -2.82
CA PRO A 292 35.32 -16.22 -2.31
C PRO A 292 36.56 -15.80 -3.11
N ALA A 293 36.76 -14.50 -3.23
CA ALA A 293 37.95 -13.90 -3.81
C ALA A 293 39.20 -14.18 -2.94
N HIS A 294 40.37 -13.75 -3.42
CA HIS A 294 41.60 -13.88 -2.65
C HIS A 294 41.50 -13.13 -1.31
N GLY A 295 41.97 -13.74 -0.22
CA GLY A 295 41.76 -13.24 1.16
C GLY A 295 42.18 -11.79 1.39
N SER A 296 43.20 -11.31 0.68
CA SER A 296 43.67 -9.91 0.75
C SER A 296 42.64 -8.85 0.33
N ILE A 297 41.56 -9.28 -0.34
CA ILE A 297 40.46 -8.40 -0.76
C ILE A 297 39.58 -8.01 0.43
N TYR A 298 39.46 -8.85 1.46
CA TYR A 298 38.57 -8.63 2.60
C TYR A 298 39.36 -8.00 3.75
N ARG A 299 39.30 -6.67 3.84
CA ARG A 299 40.06 -5.87 4.80
C ARG A 299 39.19 -4.80 5.45
N GLY A 300 39.59 -4.27 6.60
CA GLY A 300 38.89 -3.20 7.29
C GLY A 300 37.48 -3.64 7.73
N PRO A 301 36.39 -3.03 7.23
CA PRO A 301 35.03 -3.37 7.65
C PRO A 301 34.61 -4.80 7.27
N LEU A 302 35.34 -5.48 6.37
CA LEU A 302 35.06 -6.87 5.97
C LEU A 302 35.79 -7.92 6.82
N GLU A 303 36.69 -7.50 7.71
CA GLU A 303 37.38 -8.40 8.63
C GLU A 303 36.52 -8.66 9.86
N ASP A 304 36.23 -9.92 10.11
CA ASP A 304 35.53 -10.37 11.31
C ASP A 304 36.12 -11.70 11.80
N LYS A 305 36.02 -11.96 13.11
CA LYS A 305 36.56 -13.18 13.72
C LYS A 305 35.67 -14.40 13.48
N GLU A 306 34.36 -14.19 13.42
CA GLU A 306 33.34 -15.22 13.31
C GLU A 306 32.82 -15.32 11.87
N ILE A 307 32.70 -14.19 11.17
CA ILE A 307 32.14 -14.11 9.82
C ILE A 307 33.24 -14.12 8.74
N GLN A 308 33.40 -15.25 8.08
CA GLN A 308 34.38 -15.43 7.00
C GLN A 308 33.72 -15.34 5.60
N PRO A 309 34.46 -14.92 4.56
CA PRO A 309 33.98 -14.96 3.17
C PRO A 309 33.58 -16.38 2.75
N GLY A 310 32.40 -16.50 2.14
CA GLY A 310 31.84 -17.78 1.69
C GLY A 310 31.56 -17.81 0.19
N THR A 311 31.09 -18.97 -0.28
CA THR A 311 30.56 -19.09 -1.65
C THR A 311 29.26 -18.31 -1.75
N VAL A 312 29.21 -17.36 -2.69
CA VAL A 312 28.01 -16.58 -2.98
C VAL A 312 27.26 -17.21 -4.15
N ARG A 313 25.92 -17.23 -4.06
CA ARG A 313 25.04 -17.70 -5.13
C ARG A 313 24.39 -16.51 -5.82
N ALA A 314 24.08 -16.63 -7.09
CA ALA A 314 23.27 -15.67 -7.83
C ALA A 314 22.43 -16.38 -8.89
N ILE A 315 21.36 -15.72 -9.33
CA ILE A 315 20.38 -16.27 -10.28
C ILE A 315 20.24 -15.34 -11.47
N TRP A 316 20.45 -15.87 -12.67
CA TRP A 316 20.08 -15.21 -13.91
C TRP A 316 18.56 -15.21 -14.09
N TYR A 317 17.99 -14.05 -14.37
CA TYR A 317 16.60 -13.90 -14.78
C TYR A 317 16.45 -13.89 -16.30
N HIS A 318 15.26 -14.27 -16.77
CA HIS A 318 14.95 -14.55 -18.17
C HIS A 318 15.68 -15.79 -18.72
N GLU A 319 16.98 -15.72 -18.99
CA GLU A 319 17.78 -16.81 -19.56
C GLU A 319 19.16 -16.86 -18.90
N ALA A 320 19.70 -18.08 -18.73
CA ALA A 320 21.07 -18.27 -18.27
C ALA A 320 22.06 -17.60 -19.24
N GLN A 321 23.04 -16.87 -18.70
CA GLN A 321 24.07 -16.22 -19.50
C GLN A 321 25.42 -16.89 -19.26
N GLU A 322 26.14 -17.18 -20.35
CA GLU A 322 27.54 -17.56 -20.30
C GLU A 322 28.39 -16.31 -20.17
N PHE A 323 29.14 -16.17 -19.06
CA PHE A 323 29.97 -15.00 -18.80
C PHE A 323 30.97 -14.68 -19.92
N SER A 324 31.51 -15.71 -20.58
CA SER A 324 32.40 -15.55 -21.72
C SER A 324 31.76 -14.77 -22.88
N ALA A 325 30.46 -14.95 -23.12
CA ALA A 325 29.71 -14.20 -24.13
C ALA A 325 29.50 -12.73 -23.74
N LEU A 326 29.55 -12.41 -22.44
CA LEU A 326 29.36 -11.06 -21.92
C LEU A 326 30.62 -10.18 -22.00
N SER A 327 31.79 -10.77 -22.27
CA SER A 327 33.05 -10.04 -22.41
C SER A 327 33.11 -9.11 -23.63
N ASN A 328 32.29 -9.37 -24.66
CA ASN A 328 32.24 -8.61 -25.91
C ASN A 328 30.97 -7.75 -26.04
N MET A 329 30.36 -7.36 -24.92
CA MET A 329 29.12 -6.57 -24.94
C MET A 329 29.30 -5.24 -25.68
N ALA A 330 28.38 -4.95 -26.59
CA ALA A 330 28.40 -3.70 -27.34
C ALA A 330 28.09 -2.50 -26.45
N LYS A 331 28.59 -1.32 -26.81
CA LYS A 331 28.25 -0.08 -26.12
C LYS A 331 26.73 0.14 -26.17
N GLY A 332 26.12 0.33 -24.99
CA GLY A 332 24.67 0.50 -24.85
C GLY A 332 23.93 -0.77 -24.42
N GLU A 333 24.59 -1.93 -24.40
CA GLU A 333 24.07 -3.10 -23.69
C GLU A 333 24.43 -3.05 -22.21
N TYR A 334 23.60 -3.63 -21.34
CA TYR A 334 23.89 -3.65 -19.91
C TYR A 334 23.75 -5.04 -19.29
N LEU A 335 24.61 -5.32 -18.32
CA LEU A 335 24.42 -6.34 -17.30
C LEU A 335 23.94 -5.62 -16.03
N LEU A 336 22.78 -6.03 -15.53
CA LEU A 336 22.24 -5.53 -14.27
C LEU A 336 22.51 -6.54 -13.15
N LEU A 337 23.41 -6.21 -12.22
CA LEU A 337 23.58 -6.94 -10.96
C LEU A 337 22.69 -6.29 -9.90
N HIS A 338 21.70 -7.03 -9.40
CA HIS A 338 20.75 -6.52 -8.42
C HIS A 338 20.86 -7.23 -7.06
N PHE A 339 20.82 -6.45 -5.99
CA PHE A 339 20.78 -6.88 -4.60
C PHE A 339 19.38 -6.60 -4.04
N HIS A 340 18.64 -7.65 -3.68
CA HIS A 340 17.26 -7.50 -3.21
C HIS A 340 17.17 -6.80 -1.84
N GLY A 341 15.98 -6.33 -1.46
CA GLY A 341 15.68 -5.79 -0.13
C GLY A 341 15.30 -6.85 0.90
N GLY A 342 14.48 -6.45 1.89
CA GLY A 342 14.06 -7.33 2.99
C GLY A 342 14.83 -7.17 4.30
N GLY A 343 15.42 -5.99 4.53
CA GLY A 343 16.03 -5.65 5.83
C GLY A 343 17.22 -6.53 6.24
N TYR A 344 17.88 -7.20 5.29
CA TYR A 344 18.90 -8.25 5.52
C TYR A 344 18.41 -9.52 6.23
N VAL A 345 17.14 -9.58 6.65
CA VAL A 345 16.52 -10.72 7.34
C VAL A 345 15.61 -11.55 6.43
N LEU A 346 15.06 -10.95 5.38
CA LEU A 346 14.10 -11.53 4.44
C LEU A 346 14.54 -11.31 2.99
N GLY A 347 13.75 -11.89 2.06
CA GLY A 347 13.96 -11.79 0.62
C GLY A 347 14.88 -12.87 0.07
N SER A 348 14.84 -13.07 -1.24
CA SER A 348 15.73 -13.99 -1.92
C SER A 348 15.81 -13.64 -3.40
N PRO A 349 16.84 -14.11 -4.13
CA PRO A 349 16.91 -13.93 -5.57
C PRO A 349 15.88 -14.78 -6.34
N PHE A 350 14.97 -15.51 -5.68
CA PHE A 350 14.08 -16.48 -6.34
C PHE A 350 12.84 -15.83 -6.95
N PRO A 351 12.24 -16.46 -7.99
CA PRO A 351 11.10 -15.87 -8.69
C PRO A 351 9.89 -15.56 -7.81
N LEU A 352 9.72 -16.24 -6.68
CA LEU A 352 8.62 -15.97 -5.75
C LEU A 352 8.77 -14.58 -5.09
N ASP A 353 9.99 -14.20 -4.74
CA ASP A 353 10.28 -12.93 -4.05
C ASP A 353 10.69 -11.86 -5.06
N SER A 354 11.71 -12.14 -5.89
CA SER A 354 12.33 -11.17 -6.79
C SER A 354 11.80 -11.20 -8.23
N GLY A 355 10.94 -12.16 -8.58
CA GLY A 355 10.61 -12.44 -9.99
C GLY A 355 9.81 -11.35 -10.68
N TYR A 356 8.95 -10.65 -9.94
CA TYR A 356 8.20 -9.51 -10.48
C TYR A 356 9.14 -8.36 -10.87
N MET A 357 9.94 -7.86 -9.92
CA MET A 357 10.90 -6.78 -10.15
C MET A 357 11.92 -7.14 -11.24
N ALA A 358 12.44 -8.36 -11.23
CA ALA A 358 13.34 -8.85 -12.27
C ALA A 358 12.69 -8.83 -13.67
N GLY A 359 11.40 -9.16 -13.75
CA GLY A 359 10.63 -9.07 -15.00
C GLY A 359 10.45 -7.62 -15.48
N VAL A 360 10.25 -6.67 -14.58
CA VAL A 360 10.19 -5.23 -14.92
C VAL A 360 11.55 -4.75 -15.42
N PHE A 361 12.65 -5.12 -14.76
CA PHE A 361 14.00 -4.81 -15.25
C PHE A 361 14.29 -5.45 -16.61
N ALA A 362 13.88 -6.70 -16.81
CA ALA A 362 14.05 -7.39 -18.10
C ALA A 362 13.32 -6.68 -19.24
N LYS A 363 12.15 -6.10 -18.95
CA LYS A 363 11.31 -5.38 -19.92
C LYS A 363 11.87 -3.99 -20.28
N HIS A 364 12.50 -3.30 -19.34
CA HIS A 364 12.84 -1.88 -19.48
C HIS A 364 14.34 -1.58 -19.49
N ILE A 365 15.18 -2.38 -18.84
CA ILE A 365 16.62 -2.09 -18.70
C ILE A 365 17.44 -3.03 -19.58
N THR A 366 17.34 -4.34 -19.35
CA THR A 366 18.15 -5.35 -20.07
C THR A 366 17.64 -6.75 -19.77
N THR A 367 17.77 -7.68 -20.71
CA THR A 367 17.48 -9.11 -20.45
C THR A 367 18.59 -9.81 -19.65
N LYS A 368 19.76 -9.19 -19.48
CA LYS A 368 20.90 -9.72 -18.73
C LYS A 368 20.81 -9.28 -17.27
N VAL A 369 19.90 -9.88 -16.51
CA VAL A 369 19.60 -9.52 -15.11
C VAL A 369 20.09 -10.62 -14.17
N LEU A 370 20.98 -10.27 -13.25
CA LEU A 370 21.56 -11.19 -12.27
C LEU A 370 21.17 -10.73 -10.86
N PHE A 371 20.44 -11.55 -10.12
CA PHE A 371 20.09 -11.28 -8.72
C PHE A 371 21.05 -11.99 -7.77
N ALA A 372 21.62 -11.23 -6.83
CA ALA A 372 22.52 -11.74 -5.80
C ALA A 372 21.73 -12.50 -4.72
N GLY A 373 22.15 -13.72 -4.41
CA GLY A 373 21.75 -14.48 -3.23
C GLY A 373 22.77 -14.31 -2.11
N TYR A 374 22.93 -13.07 -1.66
CA TYR A 374 23.85 -12.73 -0.56
C TYR A 374 23.32 -13.29 0.78
N ARG A 375 24.22 -13.54 1.73
CA ARG A 375 23.87 -14.11 3.03
C ARG A 375 23.01 -13.15 3.87
N LEU A 376 21.94 -13.69 4.46
CA LEU A 376 21.01 -12.98 5.34
C LEU A 376 21.33 -13.19 6.81
N THR A 377 21.00 -12.22 7.65
CA THR A 377 21.32 -12.21 9.08
C THR A 377 20.58 -13.27 9.89
N CYS A 378 19.55 -13.90 9.31
CA CYS A 378 18.80 -14.99 9.93
C CYS A 378 19.55 -16.33 9.95
N VAL A 379 20.71 -16.44 9.28
CA VAL A 379 21.63 -17.59 9.40
C VAL A 379 22.87 -17.20 10.25
N PRO A 380 23.49 -18.15 10.98
CA PRO A 380 24.58 -17.84 11.91
C PRO A 380 25.75 -17.07 11.27
N GLU A 381 26.11 -17.40 10.02
CA GLU A 381 27.23 -16.81 9.29
C GLU A 381 26.83 -15.60 8.43
N GLY A 382 25.61 -15.08 8.60
CA GLY A 382 25.02 -14.08 7.72
C GLY A 382 24.93 -12.66 8.27
N ARG A 383 25.39 -12.43 9.51
CA ARG A 383 25.51 -11.07 10.07
C ARG A 383 26.54 -10.25 9.29
N PHE A 384 26.48 -8.92 9.41
CA PHE A 384 27.52 -8.05 8.87
C PHE A 384 28.91 -8.52 9.36
N PRO A 385 29.91 -8.63 8.46
CA PRO A 385 29.96 -8.11 7.10
C PRO A 385 29.59 -9.08 5.97
N ALA A 386 28.92 -10.21 6.24
CA ALA A 386 28.68 -11.29 5.27
C ALA A 386 28.09 -10.82 3.92
N ALA A 387 27.00 -10.07 3.95
CA ALA A 387 26.35 -9.56 2.74
C ALA A 387 27.29 -8.66 1.90
N LEU A 388 28.13 -7.84 2.55
CA LEU A 388 29.09 -6.97 1.86
C LEU A 388 30.30 -7.75 1.32
N GLN A 389 30.76 -8.79 2.03
CA GLN A 389 31.74 -9.74 1.49
C GLN A 389 31.21 -10.41 0.22
N ASP A 390 29.94 -10.82 0.21
CA ASP A 390 29.29 -11.47 -0.93
C ASP A 390 29.14 -10.50 -2.11
N ALA A 391 28.75 -9.25 -1.85
CA ALA A 391 28.64 -8.20 -2.86
C ALA A 391 29.98 -7.88 -3.53
N VAL A 392 31.07 -7.77 -2.75
CA VAL A 392 32.43 -7.58 -3.27
C VAL A 392 32.87 -8.78 -4.10
N THR A 393 32.56 -9.99 -3.64
CA THR A 393 32.88 -11.25 -4.35
C THR A 393 32.21 -11.30 -5.72
N LEU A 394 30.89 -11.03 -5.77
CA LEU A 394 30.12 -10.98 -7.02
C LEU A 394 30.66 -9.92 -7.97
N TYR A 395 30.89 -8.71 -7.46
CA TYR A 395 31.39 -7.60 -8.26
C TYR A 395 32.74 -7.91 -8.91
N LEU A 396 33.71 -8.37 -8.12
CA LEU A 396 35.05 -8.72 -8.63
C LEU A 396 35.01 -9.93 -9.57
N HIS A 397 34.13 -10.90 -9.33
CA HIS A 397 33.95 -12.02 -10.23
C HIS A 397 33.48 -11.55 -11.60
N ILE A 398 32.46 -10.69 -11.67
CA ILE A 398 31.96 -10.11 -12.93
C ILE A 398 33.07 -9.40 -13.69
N LEU A 399 33.89 -8.58 -13.01
CA LEU A 399 35.02 -7.91 -13.65
C LEU A 399 36.09 -8.90 -14.16
N ALA A 400 36.35 -9.97 -13.41
CA ALA A 400 37.30 -11.00 -13.81
C ALA A 400 36.85 -11.79 -15.06
N GLN A 401 35.55 -11.77 -15.39
CA GLN A 401 35.02 -12.33 -16.64
C GLN A 401 35.26 -11.42 -17.86
N GLY A 402 35.89 -10.25 -17.67
CA GLY A 402 36.19 -9.31 -18.74
C GLY A 402 34.99 -8.47 -19.18
N ILE A 403 33.93 -8.40 -18.35
CA ILE A 403 32.78 -7.54 -18.63
C ILE A 403 33.22 -6.08 -18.49
N PRO A 404 33.05 -5.25 -19.53
CA PRO A 404 33.42 -3.85 -19.46
C PRO A 404 32.56 -3.11 -18.43
N VAL A 405 33.18 -2.26 -17.60
CA VAL A 405 32.48 -1.53 -16.53
C VAL A 405 31.46 -0.53 -17.06
N GLU A 406 31.64 -0.05 -18.28
CA GLU A 406 30.67 0.76 -19.03
C GLU A 406 29.39 0.00 -19.41
N ASN A 407 29.40 -1.33 -19.32
CA ASN A 407 28.25 -2.20 -19.50
C ASN A 407 27.66 -2.69 -18.17
N LEU A 408 28.31 -2.41 -17.03
CA LEU A 408 27.87 -2.90 -15.72
C LEU A 408 27.06 -1.83 -14.97
N VAL A 409 25.80 -2.17 -14.69
CA VAL A 409 24.92 -1.42 -13.78
C VAL A 409 24.71 -2.26 -12.52
N ILE A 410 24.92 -1.66 -11.35
CA ILE A 410 24.56 -2.30 -10.08
C ILE A 410 23.26 -1.69 -9.56
N SER A 411 22.47 -2.46 -8.84
CA SER A 411 21.17 -2.01 -8.38
C SER A 411 20.79 -2.66 -7.06
N GLY A 412 19.97 -1.99 -6.27
CA GLY A 412 19.36 -2.63 -5.11
C GLY A 412 18.21 -1.81 -4.55
N ASP A 413 17.24 -2.51 -3.96
CA ASP A 413 16.10 -1.93 -3.29
C ASP A 413 16.24 -2.01 -1.77
N SER A 414 15.74 -1.03 -1.02
CA SER A 414 15.70 -1.08 0.45
C SER A 414 17.08 -1.41 1.07
N ALA A 415 17.20 -2.52 1.80
CA ALA A 415 18.47 -3.05 2.32
C ALA A 415 19.50 -3.43 1.23
N GLY A 416 19.06 -3.87 0.06
CA GLY A 416 19.93 -4.05 -1.11
C GLY A 416 20.47 -2.73 -1.64
N GLY A 417 19.68 -1.66 -1.57
CA GLY A 417 20.13 -0.30 -1.85
C GLY A 417 21.23 0.16 -0.89
N HIS A 418 21.05 -0.10 0.42
CA HIS A 418 22.11 0.08 1.42
C HIS A 418 23.38 -0.69 1.04
N LEU A 419 23.24 -1.96 0.65
CA LEU A 419 24.36 -2.83 0.28
C LEU A 419 25.14 -2.29 -0.92
N VAL A 420 24.45 -1.77 -1.94
CA VAL A 420 25.06 -1.14 -3.11
C VAL A 420 25.89 0.09 -2.71
N ILE A 421 25.36 0.96 -1.85
CA ILE A 421 26.07 2.16 -1.42
C ILE A 421 27.32 1.76 -0.62
N SER A 422 27.21 0.78 0.29
CA SER A 422 28.33 0.23 1.04
C SER A 422 29.38 -0.45 0.15
N LEU A 423 28.97 -1.15 -0.91
CA LEU A 423 29.88 -1.71 -1.91
C LEU A 423 30.66 -0.62 -2.65
N LEU A 424 29.99 0.46 -3.08
CA LEU A 424 30.65 1.58 -3.75
C LEU A 424 31.66 2.27 -2.84
N ARG A 425 31.33 2.45 -1.56
CA ARG A 425 32.29 2.96 -0.55
C ARG A 425 33.49 2.02 -0.44
N TYR A 426 33.24 0.72 -0.33
CA TYR A 426 34.32 -0.27 -0.20
C TYR A 426 35.25 -0.26 -1.41
N ILE A 427 34.71 -0.20 -2.62
CA ILE A 427 35.50 -0.08 -3.86
C ILE A 427 36.39 1.16 -3.79
N LYS A 428 35.82 2.30 -3.38
CA LYS A 428 36.54 3.57 -3.28
C LYS A 428 37.69 3.53 -2.27
N GLU A 429 37.43 3.02 -1.07
CA GLU A 429 38.37 3.10 0.07
C GLU A 429 39.39 1.97 0.04
N TYR A 430 38.98 0.76 -0.37
CA TYR A 430 39.76 -0.46 -0.23
C TYR A 430 40.09 -1.15 -1.55
N LEU A 431 39.60 -0.68 -2.70
CA LEU A 431 39.95 -1.25 -4.01
C LEU A 431 40.27 -0.16 -5.05
N PRO A 432 41.27 0.71 -4.80
CA PRO A 432 41.51 1.91 -5.62
C PRO A 432 41.88 1.63 -7.09
N ASN A 433 42.32 0.41 -7.41
CA ASN A 433 42.65 -0.02 -8.78
C ASN A 433 41.49 -0.74 -9.47
N THR A 434 40.37 -0.94 -8.77
CA THR A 434 39.19 -1.58 -9.31
C THR A 434 38.31 -0.51 -9.94
N PRO A 435 37.96 -0.62 -11.24
CA PRO A 435 37.10 0.34 -11.89
C PRO A 435 35.72 0.35 -11.24
N SER A 436 35.07 1.51 -11.19
CA SER A 436 33.69 1.66 -10.69
C SER A 436 32.67 1.25 -11.76
N PRO A 437 31.49 0.73 -11.37
CA PRO A 437 30.44 0.44 -12.34
C PRO A 437 29.93 1.74 -12.97
N LYS A 438 29.37 1.64 -14.19
CA LYS A 438 28.83 2.78 -14.93
C LYS A 438 27.80 3.57 -14.11
N ALA A 439 26.88 2.85 -13.50
CA ALA A 439 25.76 3.44 -12.77
C ALA A 439 25.30 2.55 -11.62
N ALA A 440 24.66 3.18 -10.64
CA ALA A 440 23.91 2.51 -9.60
C ALA A 440 22.44 2.96 -9.60
N LEU A 441 21.51 2.00 -9.62
CA LEU A 441 20.07 2.25 -9.50
C LEU A 441 19.58 1.83 -8.12
N LEU A 442 19.23 2.81 -7.30
CA LEU A 442 18.81 2.64 -5.91
C LEU A 442 17.31 2.83 -5.79
N TRP A 443 16.59 1.83 -5.28
CA TRP A 443 15.13 1.88 -5.13
C TRP A 443 14.80 1.94 -3.64
N SER A 444 14.33 3.10 -3.17
CA SER A 444 13.96 3.31 -1.77
C SER A 444 15.04 2.83 -0.78
N PRO A 445 16.32 3.24 -0.93
CA PRO A 445 17.44 2.66 -0.18
C PRO A 445 17.31 2.93 1.33
N TRP A 446 17.63 1.93 2.15
CA TRP A 446 17.73 2.09 3.61
C TRP A 446 19.08 2.74 3.96
N ILE A 447 19.07 3.91 4.59
CA ILE A 447 20.27 4.73 4.80
C ILE A 447 20.84 4.58 6.21
N ASP A 448 19.98 4.44 7.21
CA ASP A 448 20.40 4.32 8.61
C ASP A 448 19.82 3.05 9.25
N VAL A 449 20.62 1.99 9.24
CA VAL A 449 20.25 0.71 9.87
C VAL A 449 20.07 0.88 11.37
N THR A 450 20.95 1.62 12.04
CA THR A 450 20.92 1.76 13.51
C THR A 450 19.75 2.61 14.03
N GLY A 451 19.22 3.51 13.20
CA GLY A 451 18.16 4.45 13.56
C GLY A 451 16.77 3.84 13.73
N ALA A 452 16.62 2.52 13.61
CA ALA A 452 15.35 1.81 13.75
C ALA A 452 15.15 1.12 15.12
N THR A 453 16.13 1.20 16.04
CA THR A 453 16.01 0.66 17.40
C THR A 453 16.10 1.76 18.47
N PRO A 454 15.22 1.75 19.50
CA PRO A 454 14.06 0.88 19.66
C PRO A 454 12.94 1.21 18.66
N ALA A 455 12.00 0.29 18.43
CA ALA A 455 10.88 0.43 17.48
C ALA A 455 10.10 1.75 17.65
N THR A 456 10.05 2.31 18.87
CA THR A 456 9.43 3.61 19.14
C THR A 456 10.02 4.79 18.35
N HIS A 457 11.27 4.68 17.89
CA HIS A 457 11.87 5.66 16.97
C HIS A 457 11.19 5.63 15.60
N VAL A 458 10.84 4.44 15.12
CA VAL A 458 10.18 4.22 13.83
C VAL A 458 8.73 4.70 13.88
N LEU A 459 8.01 4.40 14.97
CA LEU A 459 6.61 4.83 15.18
C LEU A 459 6.41 6.36 15.13
N ARG A 460 7.47 7.15 15.35
CA ARG A 460 7.42 8.62 15.38
C ARG A 460 7.83 9.29 14.07
N ARG A 461 8.18 8.51 13.04
CA ARG A 461 8.58 9.04 11.74
C ARG A 461 7.36 9.58 10.98
N HIS A 462 7.58 10.64 10.20
CA HIS A 462 6.52 11.43 9.52
C HIS A 462 5.53 10.58 8.71
N ASN A 463 6.04 9.57 7.99
CA ASN A 463 5.26 8.75 7.06
C ASN A 463 4.95 7.33 7.57
N TYR A 464 5.09 7.07 8.87
CA TYR A 464 4.85 5.73 9.42
C TYR A 464 3.43 5.23 9.12
N ASP A 465 2.43 6.10 9.28
CA ASP A 465 1.02 5.76 9.03
C ASP A 465 0.68 5.62 7.55
N THR A 466 1.58 5.97 6.63
CA THR A 466 1.35 5.79 5.19
C THR A 466 2.17 4.65 4.61
N ASP A 467 2.98 3.96 5.40
CA ASP A 467 3.80 2.86 4.92
C ASP A 467 3.28 1.48 5.38
N TYR A 468 3.77 0.42 4.75
CA TYR A 468 3.51 -0.97 5.14
C TYR A 468 4.63 -1.58 5.98
N LEU A 469 5.79 -0.92 6.14
CA LEU A 469 6.88 -1.39 6.99
C LEU A 469 6.52 -1.21 8.47
N PRO A 470 6.32 -2.29 9.24
CA PRO A 470 6.01 -2.16 10.65
C PRO A 470 7.27 -1.87 11.48
N ALA A 471 7.11 -1.17 12.59
CA ALA A 471 8.25 -0.71 13.41
C ALA A 471 9.07 -1.86 14.02
N ASP A 472 8.42 -2.95 14.39
CA ASP A 472 9.03 -4.18 14.91
C ASP A 472 9.86 -4.92 13.86
N PHE A 473 9.51 -4.82 12.57
CA PHE A 473 10.31 -5.34 11.47
C PHE A 473 11.64 -4.60 11.37
N ALA A 474 11.58 -3.27 11.37
CA ALA A 474 12.78 -2.44 11.28
C ALA A 474 13.69 -2.64 12.50
N GLU A 475 13.12 -2.76 13.70
CA GLU A 475 13.87 -3.11 14.92
C GLU A 475 14.51 -4.51 14.81
N TRP A 476 13.76 -5.52 14.37
CA TRP A 476 14.29 -6.88 14.17
C TRP A 476 15.45 -6.92 13.17
N ALA A 477 15.30 -6.27 12.03
CA ALA A 477 16.33 -6.14 11.02
C ALA A 477 17.61 -5.52 11.61
N THR A 478 17.45 -4.45 12.38
CA THR A 478 18.56 -3.74 13.05
C THR A 478 19.27 -4.60 14.08
N GLU A 479 18.52 -5.24 14.98
CA GLU A 479 19.06 -6.12 16.02
C GLU A 479 19.79 -7.34 15.43
N SER A 480 19.31 -7.83 14.28
CA SER A 480 19.91 -8.98 13.60
C SER A 480 21.16 -8.60 12.81
N PHE A 481 21.32 -7.33 12.43
CA PHE A 481 22.33 -6.88 11.47
C PHE A 481 23.76 -7.18 11.92
N ALA A 482 24.14 -6.69 13.11
CA ALA A 482 25.47 -6.89 13.66
C ALA A 482 25.50 -6.68 15.19
N PRO A 483 26.41 -7.33 15.94
CA PRO A 483 26.70 -6.97 17.32
C PRO A 483 27.17 -5.52 17.46
N ARG A 484 26.91 -4.91 18.63
CA ARG A 484 27.17 -3.48 18.88
C ARG A 484 28.63 -3.06 18.64
N ASP A 485 29.60 -3.89 19.04
CA ASP A 485 31.03 -3.60 18.83
C ASP A 485 31.41 -3.62 17.33
N VAL A 486 30.71 -4.44 16.52
CA VAL A 486 30.86 -4.48 15.06
C VAL A 486 30.29 -3.20 14.43
N ILE A 487 29.14 -2.73 14.91
CA ILE A 487 28.52 -1.48 14.45
C ILE A 487 29.44 -0.30 14.76
N GLU A 488 29.95 -0.20 15.99
CA GLU A 488 30.80 0.91 16.43
C GLU A 488 32.10 1.00 15.61
N ARG A 489 32.72 -0.13 15.25
CA ARG A 489 33.94 -0.13 14.41
C ARG A 489 33.70 0.03 12.91
N SER A 490 32.48 -0.26 12.43
CA SER A 490 32.14 -0.28 10.99
C SER A 490 31.16 0.82 10.60
N GLY A 491 30.96 1.83 11.46
CA GLY A 491 29.90 2.84 11.40
C GLY A 491 29.55 3.34 9.98
N PRO A 492 30.51 3.85 9.18
CA PRO A 492 30.23 4.36 7.83
C PRO A 492 29.67 3.34 6.80
N TYR A 493 29.71 2.04 7.13
CA TYR A 493 29.18 0.93 6.32
C TYR A 493 27.86 0.37 6.86
N VAL A 494 27.40 0.85 8.03
CA VAL A 494 26.15 0.46 8.69
C VAL A 494 25.16 1.63 8.75
N THR A 495 25.67 2.83 9.02
CA THR A 495 24.91 4.08 9.05
C THR A 495 25.51 5.01 8.01
N LEU A 496 24.84 5.10 6.85
CA LEU A 496 25.28 5.92 5.73
C LEU A 496 24.92 7.41 5.93
N ARG A 497 23.93 7.68 6.78
CA ARG A 497 23.46 9.03 7.13
C ARG A 497 24.60 9.86 7.71
N GLY A 498 24.82 11.07 7.17
CA GLY A 498 25.89 11.97 7.62
C GLY A 498 27.31 11.49 7.30
N GLN A 499 27.48 10.45 6.47
CA GLN A 499 28.78 9.86 6.13
C GLN A 499 29.07 9.92 4.62
N PRO A 500 28.97 11.06 3.91
CA PRO A 500 29.11 11.05 2.47
C PRO A 500 30.53 10.67 2.01
N PHE A 501 30.65 10.09 0.81
CA PHE A 501 31.93 9.73 0.19
C PHE A 501 31.89 10.01 -1.32
N ARG A 502 33.05 10.15 -1.96
CA ARG A 502 33.13 10.36 -3.43
C ARG A 502 33.16 9.05 -4.20
N THR A 503 32.33 8.92 -5.22
CA THR A 503 32.33 7.84 -6.21
C THR A 503 32.35 8.41 -7.64
N THR A 504 32.85 7.63 -8.59
CA THR A 504 32.75 7.95 -10.03
C THR A 504 31.54 7.28 -10.69
N THR A 505 30.84 6.40 -9.97
CA THR A 505 29.58 5.82 -10.41
C THR A 505 28.49 6.88 -10.40
N ARG A 506 27.77 7.00 -11.53
CA ARG A 506 26.58 7.84 -11.60
C ARG A 506 25.46 7.23 -10.75
N LEU A 507 24.84 8.00 -9.88
CA LEU A 507 23.82 7.49 -8.98
C LEU A 507 22.44 7.96 -9.44
N TRP A 508 21.51 7.03 -9.51
CA TRP A 508 20.09 7.33 -9.67
C TRP A 508 19.36 6.68 -8.49
N THR A 509 18.49 7.45 -7.83
CA THR A 509 17.75 6.98 -6.67
C THR A 509 16.28 7.36 -6.78
N HIS A 510 15.42 6.45 -6.36
CA HIS A 510 13.98 6.61 -6.25
C HIS A 510 13.53 6.53 -4.79
N ILE A 511 12.52 7.32 -4.42
CA ILE A 511 11.81 7.23 -3.15
C ILE A 511 10.38 7.76 -3.31
N GLY A 512 9.40 7.18 -2.63
CA GLY A 512 8.06 7.73 -2.51
C GLY A 512 7.96 8.75 -1.38
N ASP A 513 7.12 9.79 -1.55
CA ASP A 513 6.92 10.81 -0.51
C ASP A 513 6.02 10.34 0.66
N ALA A 514 5.43 9.15 0.57
CA ALA A 514 4.64 8.51 1.61
C ALA A 514 5.39 7.32 2.25
N GLU A 515 6.71 7.25 2.04
CA GLU A 515 7.61 6.22 2.59
C GLU A 515 8.18 6.61 3.95
N LEU A 516 8.33 5.60 4.82
CA LEU A 516 8.99 5.64 6.12
C LEU A 516 10.45 6.11 6.04
N LEU A 517 11.13 5.77 4.94
CA LEU A 517 12.54 6.08 4.70
C LEU A 517 12.76 7.41 3.98
N TYR A 518 11.68 8.15 3.69
CA TYR A 518 11.76 9.37 2.88
C TYR A 518 12.79 10.37 3.40
N ASP A 519 12.69 10.78 4.66
CA ASP A 519 13.55 11.83 5.23
C ASP A 519 15.03 11.47 5.19
N GLU A 520 15.38 10.22 5.52
CA GLU A 520 16.78 9.76 5.52
C GLU A 520 17.37 9.67 4.10
N VAL A 521 16.56 9.31 3.08
CA VAL A 521 17.02 9.34 1.68
C VAL A 521 17.24 10.78 1.20
N ILE A 522 16.33 11.71 1.54
CA ILE A 522 16.48 13.13 1.15
C ILE A 522 17.76 13.72 1.74
N GLU A 523 18.02 13.48 3.02
CA GLU A 523 19.24 13.93 3.70
C GLU A 523 20.50 13.30 3.09
N TRP A 524 20.51 11.99 2.84
CA TRP A 524 21.64 11.31 2.23
C TRP A 524 21.96 11.82 0.82
N VAL A 525 20.93 12.07 -0.01
CA VAL A 525 21.11 12.65 -1.34
C VAL A 525 21.76 14.03 -1.26
N HIS A 526 21.32 14.86 -0.31
CA HIS A 526 21.91 16.17 -0.07
C HIS A 526 23.40 16.04 0.28
N ASP A 527 23.74 15.23 1.28
CA ASP A 527 25.11 15.07 1.76
C ASP A 527 26.05 14.51 0.69
N MET A 528 25.58 13.54 -0.09
CA MET A 528 26.37 12.97 -1.18
C MET A 528 26.55 13.94 -2.35
N ARG A 529 25.58 14.82 -2.64
CA ARG A 529 25.75 15.91 -3.63
C ARG A 529 26.76 16.95 -3.16
N GLU A 530 26.73 17.32 -1.87
CA GLU A 530 27.73 18.22 -1.26
C GLU A 530 29.14 17.62 -1.30
N ALA A 531 29.26 16.29 -1.14
CA ALA A 531 30.52 15.59 -1.38
C ALA A 531 30.94 15.53 -2.86
N GLY A 532 30.15 16.10 -3.78
CA GLY A 532 30.46 16.28 -5.20
C GLY A 532 30.17 15.07 -6.08
N ASN A 533 29.16 14.26 -5.73
CA ASN A 533 28.68 13.15 -6.56
C ASN A 533 27.54 13.57 -7.49
N GLU A 534 27.45 12.94 -8.65
CA GLU A 534 26.29 13.05 -9.55
C GLU A 534 25.19 12.11 -9.07
N ILE A 535 24.12 12.68 -8.50
CA ILE A 535 22.95 11.94 -8.04
C ILE A 535 21.67 12.54 -8.62
N ASP A 536 20.93 11.74 -9.39
CA ASP A 536 19.57 12.01 -9.80
C ASP A 536 18.57 11.40 -8.82
N LEU A 537 17.73 12.25 -8.20
CA LEU A 537 16.70 11.83 -7.25
C LEU A 537 15.33 11.94 -7.91
N ARG A 538 14.55 10.86 -7.81
CA ARG A 538 13.15 10.79 -8.25
C ARG A 538 12.24 10.55 -7.05
N VAL A 539 11.39 11.53 -6.75
CA VAL A 539 10.38 11.41 -5.70
C VAL A 539 9.03 11.07 -6.34
N GLU A 540 8.44 9.92 -6.01
CA GLU A 540 7.13 9.50 -6.52
C GLU A 540 6.02 9.89 -5.53
N ALA A 541 5.08 10.71 -6.00
CA ALA A 541 4.04 11.26 -5.14
C ALA A 541 3.05 10.19 -4.65
N GLY A 542 2.71 10.22 -3.37
CA GLY A 542 1.84 9.29 -2.65
C GLY A 542 2.29 7.83 -2.66
N ALA A 543 3.54 7.50 -2.95
CA ALA A 543 4.03 6.12 -3.00
C ALA A 543 4.55 5.65 -1.63
N PRO A 544 4.11 4.46 -1.13
CA PRO A 544 4.68 3.79 0.05
C PRO A 544 5.96 3.05 -0.33
N HIS A 545 6.54 2.27 0.59
CA HIS A 545 7.85 1.68 0.38
C HIS A 545 7.94 0.83 -0.88
N ASP A 546 9.05 0.97 -1.61
CA ASP A 546 9.47 0.06 -2.67
C ASP A 546 8.36 -0.39 -3.64
N ILE A 547 7.71 0.58 -4.29
CA ILE A 547 6.64 0.30 -5.26
C ILE A 547 7.10 -0.44 -6.52
N VAL A 548 8.42 -0.59 -6.74
CA VAL A 548 8.94 -1.35 -7.87
C VAL A 548 8.89 -2.85 -7.58
N GLU A 549 9.16 -3.26 -6.34
CA GLU A 549 9.01 -4.65 -5.88
C GLU A 549 7.55 -4.94 -5.53
N SER A 550 6.95 -4.13 -4.64
CA SER A 550 5.68 -4.47 -3.98
C SER A 550 4.45 -3.88 -4.66
N GLY A 551 4.64 -2.92 -5.58
CA GLY A 551 3.55 -2.09 -6.08
C GLY A 551 2.43 -2.86 -6.79
N TYR A 552 2.73 -4.06 -7.31
CA TYR A 552 1.72 -4.91 -7.93
C TYR A 552 0.68 -5.48 -6.94
N LEU A 553 1.04 -5.61 -5.67
CA LEU A 553 0.15 -6.07 -4.58
C LEU A 553 -0.66 -4.93 -3.97
N SER A 554 -0.12 -3.71 -4.01
CA SER A 554 -0.64 -2.54 -3.30
C SER A 554 -1.31 -1.49 -4.20
N GLY A 555 -1.58 -1.83 -5.48
CA GLY A 555 -2.24 -0.91 -6.41
C GLY A 555 -1.34 0.20 -6.96
N PHE A 556 -0.02 0.08 -6.80
CA PHE A 556 1.01 0.99 -7.34
C PHE A 556 1.71 0.45 -8.59
N ARG A 557 1.30 -0.71 -9.14
CA ARG A 557 1.91 -1.38 -10.31
C ARG A 557 2.36 -0.43 -11.42
N LYS A 558 1.45 0.43 -11.88
CA LYS A 558 1.71 1.36 -12.99
C LYS A 558 2.77 2.41 -12.64
N LYS A 559 2.80 2.85 -11.38
CA LYS A 559 3.83 3.78 -10.89
C LYS A 559 5.17 3.06 -10.80
N GLY A 560 5.21 1.86 -10.23
CA GLY A 560 6.42 1.03 -10.18
C GLY A 560 7.03 0.81 -11.57
N GLU A 561 6.24 0.37 -12.56
CA GLU A 561 6.73 0.19 -13.94
C GLU A 561 7.22 1.52 -14.56
N ARG A 562 6.49 2.63 -14.37
CA ARG A 562 6.88 3.95 -14.89
C ARG A 562 8.19 4.46 -14.27
N VAL A 563 8.43 4.20 -12.99
CA VAL A 563 9.66 4.61 -12.32
C VAL A 563 10.89 3.90 -12.94
N VAL A 564 10.73 2.65 -13.36
CA VAL A 564 11.77 1.93 -14.11
C VAL A 564 11.94 2.47 -15.54
N GLU A 565 10.86 2.88 -16.22
CA GLU A 565 10.95 3.58 -17.52
C GLU A 565 11.77 4.88 -17.42
N VAL A 566 11.61 5.64 -16.34
CA VAL A 566 12.42 6.86 -16.11
C VAL A 566 13.89 6.52 -15.86
N ALA A 567 14.19 5.41 -15.19
CA ALA A 567 15.56 4.93 -15.03
C ALA A 567 16.18 4.47 -16.38
N GLU A 568 15.39 3.83 -17.23
CA GLU A 568 15.75 3.44 -18.60
C GLU A 568 16.15 4.67 -19.44
N GLU A 569 15.33 5.73 -19.43
CA GLU A 569 15.63 7.00 -20.11
C GLU A 569 16.92 7.63 -19.57
N TRP A 570 17.11 7.63 -18.25
CA TRP A 570 18.31 8.18 -17.62
C TRP A 570 19.61 7.41 -17.96
N LEU A 571 19.50 6.09 -18.20
CA LEU A 571 20.59 5.25 -18.70
C LEU A 571 20.91 5.48 -20.19
N GLY A 572 20.07 6.25 -20.91
CA GLY A 572 20.22 6.55 -22.34
C GLY A 572 19.86 5.37 -23.24
N LEU A 573 18.90 4.53 -22.82
CA LEU A 573 18.40 3.38 -23.60
C LEU A 573 17.27 3.76 -24.56
N LYS A 574 16.66 4.95 -24.38
CA LYS A 574 15.58 5.49 -25.22
C LYS A 574 15.82 6.94 -25.59
#